data_AF-A0A4P7X0F1-F1
#
_entry.id   AF-A0A4P7X0F1-F1
#
_cell.length_a   1.000
_cell.length_b   1.000
_cell.length_c   1.000
_cell.angle_alpha   90.00
_cell.angle_beta   90.00
_cell.angle_gamma   90.00
#
_symmetry.space_group_name_H-M   'P 1'
#
loop_
_entity.id
_entity.type
_entity.pdbx_description
1 polymer ?
#
loop_
_entity_poly.entity_id
_entity_poly.type
_entity_poly.pdbx_seq_one_letter_code
_entity_poly.pdbx_strand_id
1 'polypeptide(L)'
;MKYFVAYILLIAILTYGQVMETDFPLFLNISLIVLIFLISFLEEYSIANKNFESDFRIRSQRKKIGGFLLVIATFWTTLIFLNENYKNLIFIVLILWSDPITKFSMYFVYKIKKPYTLFIKDNELILNNRWTQKRNLNELTQIQFDRFSKNLELNFKSKSAVTIKTVEYNVEDIEKLLEIMIEKSENYVFIPQNYESKIKNSC
;
A
#
# COMPACT_ATOMS: atom_id res chain seq x y z
N MET A 1 -0.70 -4.00 12.73
CA MET A 1 -1.27 -5.34 12.48
C MET A 1 -2.27 -5.70 13.57
N LYS A 2 -3.44 -5.06 13.62
CA LYS A 2 -4.46 -5.44 14.63
C LYS A 2 -5.27 -6.67 14.18
N TYR A 3 -5.40 -6.89 12.87
CA TYR A 3 -6.33 -7.87 12.31
C TYR A 3 -5.67 -8.93 11.40
N PHE A 4 -4.34 -8.94 11.29
CA PHE A 4 -3.63 -9.83 10.36
C PHE A 4 -3.82 -11.32 10.69
N VAL A 5 -3.72 -11.69 11.97
CA VAL A 5 -3.93 -13.08 12.44
C VAL A 5 -5.37 -13.52 12.18
N ALA A 6 -6.34 -12.66 12.49
CA ALA A 6 -7.75 -12.93 12.22
C ALA A 6 -8.01 -13.13 10.72
N TYR A 7 -7.39 -12.31 9.86
CA TYR A 7 -7.51 -12.43 8.41
C TYR A 7 -7.04 -13.79 7.90
N ILE A 8 -5.86 -14.25 8.34
CA ILE A 8 -5.32 -15.57 7.95
C ILE A 8 -6.23 -16.70 8.44
N LEU A 9 -6.70 -16.61 9.69
CA LEU A 9 -7.52 -17.64 10.30
C LEU A 9 -8.87 -17.79 9.59
N LEU A 10 -9.50 -16.67 9.20
CA LEU A 10 -10.75 -16.68 8.42
C LEU A 10 -10.56 -17.31 7.04
N ILE A 11 -9.46 -17.00 6.35
CA ILE A 11 -9.13 -17.63 5.07
C ILE A 11 -8.92 -19.13 5.26
N ALA A 12 -8.15 -19.54 6.27
CA ALA A 12 -7.88 -20.95 6.52
C ALA A 12 -9.16 -21.76 6.82
N ILE A 13 -10.06 -21.21 7.65
CA ILE A 13 -11.36 -21.85 7.94
C ILE A 13 -12.19 -21.97 6.65
N LEU A 14 -12.26 -20.90 5.86
CA LEU A 14 -13.03 -20.90 4.63
C LEU A 14 -12.46 -21.92 3.63
N THR A 15 -11.14 -21.93 3.41
CA THR A 15 -10.48 -22.90 2.52
C THR A 15 -10.66 -24.34 3.01
N TYR A 16 -10.51 -24.59 4.31
CA TYR A 16 -10.73 -25.93 4.89
C TYR A 16 -12.16 -26.41 4.65
N GLY A 17 -13.16 -25.55 4.90
CA GLY A 17 -14.57 -25.86 4.64
C GLY A 17 -14.88 -26.14 3.18
N GLN A 18 -14.20 -25.47 2.24
CA GLN A 18 -14.36 -25.72 0.81
C GLN A 18 -13.68 -27.01 0.33
N VAL A 19 -12.57 -27.43 0.95
CA VAL A 19 -11.81 -28.63 0.56
C VAL A 19 -12.42 -29.91 1.14
N MET A 20 -12.96 -29.85 2.36
CA MET A 20 -13.45 -31.05 3.05
C MET A 20 -14.80 -31.57 2.55
N GLU A 21 -15.44 -30.87 1.59
CA GLU A 21 -16.77 -31.19 1.01
C GLU A 21 -17.91 -31.43 2.03
N THR A 22 -17.65 -31.35 3.32
CA THR A 22 -18.65 -31.26 4.39
C THR A 22 -19.54 -30.08 4.06
N ASP A 23 -20.86 -30.28 4.06
CA ASP A 23 -21.88 -29.25 3.76
C ASP A 23 -21.67 -28.00 4.62
N PHE A 24 -20.73 -27.15 4.21
CA PHE A 24 -20.38 -25.95 4.95
C PHE A 24 -21.55 -25.00 4.72
N PRO A 25 -22.33 -24.67 5.77
CA PRO A 25 -23.56 -23.94 5.59
C PRO A 25 -23.34 -22.67 4.77
N LEU A 26 -24.20 -22.44 3.77
CA LEU A 26 -24.10 -21.29 2.87
C LEU A 26 -23.96 -19.97 3.65
N PHE A 27 -24.71 -19.83 4.75
CA PHE A 27 -24.65 -18.64 5.60
C PHE A 27 -23.27 -18.42 6.23
N LEU A 28 -22.54 -19.50 6.59
CA LEU A 28 -21.19 -19.41 7.14
C LEU A 28 -20.20 -18.96 6.06
N ASN A 29 -20.29 -19.51 4.84
CA ASN A 29 -19.44 -19.07 3.72
C ASN A 29 -19.60 -17.58 3.43
N ILE A 30 -20.86 -17.11 3.33
CA ILE A 30 -21.16 -15.70 3.10
C ILE A 30 -20.63 -14.83 4.24
N SER A 31 -20.87 -15.24 5.50
CA SER A 31 -20.42 -14.51 6.67
C SER A 31 -18.89 -14.39 6.73
N LEU A 32 -18.16 -15.47 6.42
CA LEU A 32 -16.70 -15.47 6.38
C LEU A 32 -16.16 -14.50 5.32
N ILE A 33 -16.76 -14.48 4.12
CA ILE A 33 -16.35 -13.55 3.05
C ILE A 33 -16.59 -12.11 3.44
N VAL A 34 -17.76 -11.80 4.02
CA VAL A 34 -18.07 -10.45 4.49
C VAL A 34 -17.07 -10.01 5.55
N LEU A 35 -16.72 -10.88 6.49
CA LEU A 35 -15.70 -10.59 7.51
C LEU A 35 -14.31 -10.37 6.91
N ILE A 36 -13.88 -11.20 5.96
CA ILE A 36 -12.61 -11.05 5.23
C ILE A 36 -12.57 -9.68 4.54
N PHE A 37 -13.65 -9.31 3.84
CA PHE A 37 -13.74 -8.02 3.17
C PHE A 37 -13.71 -6.85 4.16
N LEU A 38 -14.50 -6.91 5.23
CA LEU A 38 -14.54 -5.89 6.27
C LEU A 38 -13.16 -5.70 6.92
N ILE A 39 -12.45 -6.77 7.24
CA ILE A 39 -11.11 -6.69 7.82
C ILE A 39 -10.13 -6.02 6.85
N SER A 40 -10.11 -6.45 5.59
CA SER A 40 -9.28 -5.82 4.55
C SER A 40 -9.58 -4.33 4.42
N PHE A 41 -10.85 -3.96 4.38
CA PHE A 41 -11.29 -2.57 4.29
C PHE A 41 -10.90 -1.76 5.54
N LEU A 42 -11.20 -2.25 6.73
CA LEU A 42 -10.89 -1.56 7.99
C LEU A 42 -9.39 -1.35 8.20
N GLU A 43 -8.57 -2.31 7.80
CA GLU A 43 -7.12 -2.19 7.87
C GLU A 43 -6.60 -1.07 6.97
N GLU A 44 -7.02 -1.03 5.71
CA GLU A 44 -6.65 0.04 4.78
C GLU A 44 -7.26 1.39 5.18
N TYR A 45 -8.50 1.40 5.65
CA TYR A 45 -9.17 2.60 6.14
C TYR A 45 -8.50 3.18 7.38
N SER A 46 -7.89 2.35 8.22
CA SER A 46 -7.15 2.82 9.40
C SER A 46 -6.01 3.77 9.02
N ILE A 47 -5.39 3.58 7.85
CA ILE A 47 -4.33 4.46 7.34
C ILE A 47 -4.85 5.89 7.20
N ALA A 48 -6.09 6.04 6.73
CA ALA A 48 -6.67 7.35 6.48
C ALA A 48 -6.95 8.16 7.75
N ASN A 49 -7.05 7.49 8.90
CA ASN A 49 -7.31 8.15 10.19
C ASN A 49 -6.08 8.17 11.11
N LYS A 50 -5.01 7.44 10.76
CA LYS A 50 -3.75 7.50 11.51
C LYS A 50 -3.11 8.87 11.31
N ASN A 51 -2.73 9.48 12.42
CA ASN A 51 -1.97 10.71 12.44
C ASN A 51 -0.76 10.52 13.36
N PHE A 52 0.34 11.14 12.98
CA PHE A 52 1.55 11.16 13.78
C PHE A 52 1.86 12.62 14.10
N GLU A 53 2.37 12.86 15.29
CA GLU A 53 3.05 14.13 15.58
C GLU A 53 4.29 14.22 14.69
N SER A 54 4.51 15.34 14.02
CA SER A 54 5.53 15.47 12.97
C SER A 54 5.84 16.92 12.67
N ASP A 55 7.10 17.22 12.38
CA ASP A 55 7.57 18.55 11.94
C ASP A 55 7.11 18.85 10.52
N PHE A 56 7.02 17.80 9.70
CA PHE A 56 6.56 17.90 8.32
C PHE A 56 5.66 16.71 7.96
N ARG A 57 4.61 16.97 7.18
CA ARG A 57 3.66 15.94 6.75
C ARG A 57 3.04 16.26 5.40
N ILE A 58 2.84 15.23 4.58
CA ILE A 58 2.27 15.34 3.23
C ILE A 58 0.98 14.55 3.12
N ARG A 59 -0.01 15.15 2.47
CA ARG A 59 -1.27 14.50 2.10
C ARG A 59 -1.15 13.76 0.77
N SER A 60 -1.59 12.51 0.73
CA SER A 60 -1.81 11.79 -0.52
C SER A 60 -3.09 12.32 -1.18
N GLN A 61 -2.98 12.83 -2.41
CA GLN A 61 -4.10 13.34 -3.21
C GLN A 61 -4.91 12.22 -3.86
N ARG A 62 -4.25 11.10 -4.16
CA ARG A 62 -4.87 9.92 -4.77
C ARG A 62 -4.04 8.68 -4.45
N LYS A 63 -4.69 7.52 -4.47
CA LYS A 63 -4.02 6.22 -4.32
C LYS A 63 -3.87 5.56 -5.69
N LYS A 64 -2.65 5.24 -6.11
CA LYS A 64 -2.41 4.47 -7.35
C LYS A 64 -2.74 3.00 -7.07
N ILE A 65 -3.81 2.53 -7.70
CA ILE A 65 -4.19 1.12 -7.67
C ILE A 65 -3.09 0.33 -8.38
N GLY A 66 -2.45 -0.60 -7.67
CA GLY A 66 -1.48 -1.52 -8.27
C GLY A 66 -2.22 -2.61 -9.05
N GLY A 67 -1.98 -2.69 -10.36
CA GLY A 67 -2.68 -3.64 -11.24
C GLY A 67 -2.28 -5.11 -11.04
N PHE A 68 -1.14 -5.39 -10.41
CA PHE A 68 -0.62 -6.75 -10.23
C PHE A 68 -1.61 -7.71 -9.56
N LEU A 69 -2.24 -7.29 -8.46
CA LEU A 69 -3.21 -8.15 -7.75
C LEU A 69 -4.52 -8.30 -8.51
N LEU A 70 -4.91 -7.31 -9.31
CA LEU A 70 -6.05 -7.43 -10.21
C LEU A 70 -5.76 -8.50 -11.28
N VAL A 71 -4.57 -8.48 -11.88
CA VAL A 71 -4.14 -9.50 -12.85
C VAL A 71 -4.15 -10.89 -12.22
N ILE A 72 -3.61 -11.04 -11.01
CA ILE A 72 -3.64 -12.31 -10.27
C ILE A 72 -5.06 -12.78 -10.02
N ALA A 73 -5.94 -11.90 -9.51
CA ALA A 73 -7.33 -12.25 -9.25
C ALA A 73 -8.04 -12.71 -10.52
N THR A 74 -7.89 -11.98 -11.62
CA THR A 74 -8.46 -12.36 -12.93
C THR A 74 -7.91 -13.70 -13.43
N PHE A 75 -6.59 -13.89 -13.40
CA PHE A 75 -5.94 -15.10 -13.88
C PHE A 75 -6.45 -16.35 -13.15
N TRP A 76 -6.46 -16.33 -11.81
CA TRP A 76 -6.95 -17.46 -11.01
C TRP A 76 -8.46 -17.66 -11.15
N THR A 77 -9.23 -16.58 -11.27
CA THR A 77 -10.67 -16.69 -11.55
C THR A 77 -10.89 -17.45 -12.86
N THR A 78 -10.21 -17.07 -13.94
CA THR A 78 -10.31 -17.76 -15.23
C THR A 78 -9.93 -19.23 -15.14
N LEU A 79 -8.84 -19.57 -14.45
CA LEU A 79 -8.43 -20.97 -14.26
C LEU A 79 -9.47 -21.80 -13.51
N ILE A 80 -10.11 -21.22 -12.48
CA ILE A 80 -11.15 -21.91 -11.70
C ILE A 80 -12.39 -22.14 -12.55
N PHE A 81 -12.82 -21.15 -13.34
CA PHE A 81 -14.01 -21.27 -14.19
C PHE A 81 -13.83 -22.22 -15.37
N LEU A 82 -12.60 -22.39 -15.88
CA LEU A 82 -12.29 -23.35 -16.96
C LEU A 82 -12.26 -24.80 -16.49
N ASN A 83 -12.24 -25.06 -15.18
CA ASN A 83 -12.20 -26.40 -14.63
C ASN A 83 -13.59 -26.78 -14.07
N GLU A 84 -14.32 -27.58 -14.85
CA GLU A 84 -15.72 -27.97 -14.56
C GLU A 84 -15.91 -28.78 -13.27
N ASN A 85 -14.83 -29.29 -12.66
CA ASN A 85 -14.89 -30.10 -11.44
C ASN A 85 -15.15 -29.29 -10.15
N TYR A 86 -15.19 -27.96 -10.22
CA TYR A 86 -15.19 -27.09 -9.05
C TYR A 86 -16.51 -26.36 -8.83
N LYS A 87 -17.58 -27.10 -8.54
CA LYS A 87 -18.94 -26.53 -8.39
C LYS A 87 -19.11 -25.50 -7.25
N ASN A 88 -18.20 -25.44 -6.27
CA ASN A 88 -18.35 -24.56 -5.08
C ASN A 88 -17.18 -23.58 -4.84
N LEU A 89 -16.19 -23.45 -5.73
CA LEU A 89 -15.02 -22.56 -5.50
C LEU A 89 -15.31 -21.06 -5.72
N ILE A 90 -16.56 -20.67 -5.96
CA ILE A 90 -16.96 -19.26 -6.08
C ILE A 90 -16.56 -18.44 -4.85
N PHE A 91 -16.57 -19.05 -3.66
CA PHE A 91 -16.15 -18.41 -2.42
C PHE A 91 -14.64 -18.13 -2.38
N ILE A 92 -13.83 -18.99 -2.99
CA ILE A 92 -12.39 -18.75 -3.16
C ILE A 92 -12.14 -17.62 -4.15
N VAL A 93 -12.90 -17.59 -5.26
CA VAL A 93 -12.86 -16.46 -6.21
C VAL A 93 -13.15 -15.15 -5.47
N LEU A 94 -14.18 -15.10 -4.63
CA LEU A 94 -14.51 -13.89 -3.86
C LEU A 94 -13.39 -13.48 -2.88
N ILE A 95 -12.64 -14.42 -2.29
CA ILE A 95 -11.44 -14.09 -1.48
C ILE A 95 -10.38 -13.41 -2.36
N LEU A 96 -10.10 -13.94 -3.55
CA LEU A 96 -9.09 -13.37 -4.46
C LEU A 96 -9.43 -11.94 -4.87
N TRP A 97 -10.73 -11.66 -5.03
CA TRP A 97 -11.24 -10.32 -5.37
C TRP A 97 -11.32 -9.36 -4.18
N SER A 98 -11.17 -9.83 -2.93
CA SER A 98 -11.30 -8.98 -1.75
C SER A 98 -10.31 -7.81 -1.72
N ASP A 99 -9.04 -8.02 -2.06
CA ASP A 99 -8.01 -6.97 -2.06
C ASP A 99 -8.17 -5.98 -3.26
N PRO A 100 -8.39 -6.42 -4.51
CA PRO A 100 -8.75 -5.53 -5.61
C PRO A 100 -9.97 -4.64 -5.31
N ILE A 101 -11.05 -5.21 -4.77
CA ILE A 101 -12.26 -4.45 -4.41
C ILE A 101 -11.93 -3.46 -3.30
N THR A 102 -11.20 -3.88 -2.26
CA THR A 102 -10.77 -2.98 -1.17
C THR A 102 -9.96 -1.81 -1.70
N LYS A 103 -8.98 -2.05 -2.58
CA LYS A 103 -8.16 -1.00 -3.19
C LYS A 103 -8.99 -0.04 -4.03
N PHE A 104 -9.96 -0.57 -4.78
CA PHE A 104 -10.90 0.23 -5.53
C PHE A 104 -11.76 1.11 -4.62
N SER A 105 -12.31 0.59 -3.53
CA SER A 105 -13.05 1.39 -2.54
C SER A 105 -12.16 2.47 -1.92
N MET A 106 -10.93 2.13 -1.55
CA MET A 106 -9.98 3.05 -0.94
C MET A 106 -9.51 4.17 -1.88
N TYR A 107 -9.55 3.96 -3.19
CA TYR A 107 -9.31 5.02 -4.16
C TYR A 107 -10.27 6.21 -3.96
N PHE A 108 -11.57 5.94 -3.76
CA PHE A 108 -12.56 6.98 -3.48
C PHE A 108 -12.33 7.63 -2.13
N VAL A 109 -12.02 6.83 -1.09
CA VAL A 109 -11.72 7.35 0.25
C VAL A 109 -10.54 8.33 0.19
N TYR A 110 -9.47 7.99 -0.53
CA TYR A 110 -8.29 8.86 -0.67
C TYR A 110 -8.62 10.15 -1.43
N LYS A 111 -9.46 10.06 -2.47
CA LYS A 111 -9.88 11.25 -3.23
C LYS A 111 -10.66 12.25 -2.36
N ILE A 112 -11.47 11.75 -1.42
CA ILE A 112 -12.31 12.57 -0.54
C ILE A 112 -11.52 13.05 0.68
N LYS A 113 -10.89 12.14 1.43
CA LYS A 113 -10.23 12.45 2.71
C LYS A 113 -8.84 13.03 2.56
N LYS A 114 -8.13 12.70 1.47
CA LYS A 114 -6.73 13.10 1.23
C LYS A 114 -5.83 12.91 2.46
N PRO A 115 -5.68 11.66 2.95
CA PRO A 115 -5.05 11.40 4.23
C PRO A 115 -3.56 11.74 4.22
N TYR A 116 -3.02 12.03 5.40
CA TYR A 116 -1.58 12.18 5.57
C TYR A 116 -0.90 10.80 5.55
N THR A 117 0.04 10.62 4.62
CA THR A 117 0.70 9.32 4.39
C THR A 117 2.21 9.36 4.54
N LEU A 118 2.81 10.54 4.49
CA LEU A 118 4.23 10.76 4.74
C LEU A 118 4.40 11.76 5.86
N PHE A 119 5.30 11.45 6.78
CA PHE A 119 5.63 12.30 7.92
C PHE A 119 7.14 12.31 8.11
N ILE A 120 7.67 13.44 8.56
CA ILE A 120 9.02 13.57 9.09
C ILE A 120 8.90 14.07 10.52
N LYS A 121 9.50 13.35 11.46
CA LYS A 121 9.65 13.77 12.85
C LYS A 121 11.10 13.63 13.22
N ASP A 122 11.73 14.71 13.67
CA ASP A 122 13.17 14.77 13.92
C ASP A 122 13.92 14.29 12.67
N ASN A 123 14.68 13.20 12.74
CA ASN A 123 15.36 12.60 11.60
C ASN A 123 14.70 11.30 11.12
N GLU A 124 13.46 11.00 11.52
CA GLU A 124 12.73 9.84 11.03
C GLU A 124 11.77 10.20 9.88
N LEU A 125 11.93 9.54 8.74
CA LEU A 125 10.90 9.42 7.71
C LEU A 125 9.92 8.31 8.09
N ILE A 126 8.64 8.64 8.19
CA ILE A 126 7.57 7.73 8.52
C ILE A 126 6.60 7.64 7.33
N LEU A 127 6.48 6.45 6.75
CA LEU A 127 5.49 6.16 5.72
C LEU A 127 4.31 5.43 6.36
N ASN A 128 3.18 6.11 6.40
CA ASN A 128 1.91 5.56 6.86
C ASN A 128 1.25 4.77 5.72
N ASN A 129 1.76 3.56 5.53
CA ASN A 129 1.16 2.52 4.70
C ASN A 129 0.48 1.45 5.57
N ARG A 130 -0.05 0.40 4.94
CA ARG A 130 -0.60 -0.79 5.64
C ARG A 130 0.38 -1.31 6.69
N TRP A 131 1.66 -1.31 6.33
CA TRP A 131 2.80 -1.54 7.20
C TRP A 131 3.51 -0.21 7.38
N THR A 132 3.37 0.40 8.57
CA THR A 132 4.06 1.67 8.84
C THR A 132 5.57 1.43 8.81
N GLN A 133 6.25 2.13 7.91
CA GLN A 133 7.70 2.02 7.75
C GLN A 133 8.35 3.27 8.32
N LYS A 134 9.38 3.08 9.14
CA LYS A 134 10.21 4.17 9.67
C LYS A 134 11.66 4.02 9.21
N ARG A 135 12.26 5.11 8.77
CA ARG A 135 13.65 5.16 8.29
C ARG A 135 14.35 6.39 8.85
N ASN A 136 15.60 6.23 9.26
CA ASN A 136 16.43 7.34 9.70
C ASN A 136 16.99 8.05 8.46
N LEU A 137 16.75 9.35 8.34
CA LEU A 137 17.21 10.19 7.24
C LEU A 137 18.72 10.38 7.24
N ASN A 138 19.39 10.31 8.40
CA ASN A 138 20.85 10.37 8.47
C ASN A 138 21.51 9.20 7.71
N GLU A 139 20.81 8.07 7.63
CA GLU A 139 21.29 6.86 6.94
C GLU A 139 20.90 6.79 5.47
N LEU A 140 20.28 7.84 4.93
CA LEU A 140 19.91 7.92 3.52
C LEU A 140 21.20 7.94 2.69
N THR A 141 21.37 6.96 1.81
CA THR A 141 22.57 6.83 0.99
C THR A 141 22.33 7.22 -0.45
N GLN A 142 21.11 7.04 -0.96
CA GLN A 142 20.79 7.33 -2.35
C GLN A 142 19.30 7.62 -2.52
N ILE A 143 19.02 8.58 -3.42
CA ILE A 143 17.69 8.81 -3.99
C ILE A 143 17.78 8.42 -5.47
N GLN A 144 16.85 7.59 -5.93
CA GLN A 144 16.69 7.24 -7.34
C GLN A 144 15.29 7.63 -7.79
N PHE A 145 15.15 8.03 -9.06
CA PHE A 145 13.85 8.33 -9.64
C PHE A 145 13.63 7.49 -10.89
N ASP A 146 12.53 6.74 -10.93
CA ASP A 146 12.09 6.05 -12.14
C ASP A 146 11.09 6.92 -12.90
N ARG A 147 11.48 7.36 -14.10
CA ARG A 147 10.67 8.20 -14.98
C ARG A 147 9.38 7.54 -15.45
N PHE A 148 9.36 6.21 -15.59
CA PHE A 148 8.21 5.47 -16.12
C PHE A 148 7.18 5.23 -15.03
N SER A 149 7.61 4.65 -13.90
CA SER A 149 6.71 4.38 -12.79
C SER A 149 6.35 5.64 -12.00
N LYS A 150 7.15 6.70 -12.13
CA LYS A 150 7.10 7.95 -11.34
C LYS A 150 7.27 7.66 -9.84
N ASN A 151 8.26 6.85 -9.54
CA ASN A 151 8.60 6.42 -8.20
C ASN A 151 9.94 7.04 -7.79
N LEU A 152 9.99 7.58 -6.57
CA LEU A 152 11.24 7.87 -5.86
C LEU A 152 11.60 6.66 -5.00
N GLU A 153 12.77 6.09 -5.23
CA GLU A 153 13.33 5.01 -4.42
C GLU A 153 14.42 5.57 -3.52
N LEU A 154 14.30 5.30 -2.22
CA LEU A 154 15.16 5.81 -1.16
C LEU A 154 15.92 4.64 -0.55
N ASN A 155 17.24 4.65 -0.70
CA ASN A 155 18.12 3.62 -0.16
C ASN A 155 18.71 4.07 1.18
N PHE A 156 18.73 3.14 2.14
CA PHE A 156 19.24 3.38 3.48
C PHE A 156 20.33 2.37 3.81
N LYS A 157 21.28 2.76 4.65
CA LYS A 157 22.40 1.89 5.04
C LYS A 157 21.97 0.65 5.80
N SER A 158 21.11 0.79 6.82
CA SER A 158 20.75 -0.32 7.72
C SER A 158 19.46 -1.04 7.38
N LYS A 159 18.58 -0.43 6.58
CA LYS A 159 17.22 -0.92 6.33
C LYS A 159 16.92 -0.99 4.83
N SER A 160 15.95 -1.83 4.50
CA SER A 160 15.48 -1.97 3.13
C SER A 160 15.03 -0.62 2.55
N ALA A 161 15.23 -0.49 1.23
CA ALA A 161 14.80 0.65 0.45
C ALA A 161 13.29 0.90 0.62
N VAL A 162 12.90 2.15 0.42
CA VAL A 162 11.50 2.56 0.42
C VAL A 162 11.15 3.32 -0.83
N THR A 163 9.99 3.01 -1.39
CA THR A 163 9.48 3.66 -2.61
C THR A 163 8.35 4.62 -2.29
N ILE A 164 8.45 5.85 -2.80
CA ILE A 164 7.42 6.89 -2.76
C ILE A 164 6.90 7.13 -4.18
N LYS A 165 5.60 6.95 -4.39
CA LYS A 165 4.95 7.22 -5.69
C LYS A 165 4.66 8.71 -5.81
N THR A 166 5.47 9.48 -6.52
CA THR A 166 5.33 10.95 -6.59
C THR A 166 4.00 11.39 -7.17
N VAL A 167 3.43 10.58 -8.07
CA VAL A 167 2.10 10.80 -8.66
C VAL A 167 0.95 10.85 -7.66
N GLU A 168 1.13 10.38 -6.43
CA GLU A 168 0.13 10.40 -5.37
C GLU A 168 0.12 11.72 -4.58
N TYR A 169 1.08 12.61 -4.83
CA TYR A 169 1.33 13.82 -4.04
C TYR A 169 1.36 15.08 -4.91
N ASN A 170 1.29 16.24 -4.27
CA ASN A 170 1.56 17.50 -4.97
C ASN A 170 3.06 17.62 -5.24
N VAL A 171 3.40 18.25 -6.37
CA VAL A 171 4.81 18.43 -6.78
C VAL A 171 5.58 19.25 -5.74
N GLU A 172 4.99 20.36 -5.26
CA GLU A 172 5.61 21.25 -4.26
C GLU A 172 5.91 20.53 -2.94
N ASP A 173 5.03 19.62 -2.52
CA ASP A 173 5.23 18.84 -1.30
C ASP A 173 6.38 17.83 -1.46
N ILE A 174 6.51 17.22 -2.65
CA ILE A 174 7.62 16.31 -2.96
C ILE A 174 8.94 17.07 -3.07
N GLU A 175 8.93 18.26 -3.64
CA GLU A 175 10.12 19.13 -3.73
C GLU A 175 10.63 19.50 -2.33
N LYS A 176 9.74 19.96 -1.44
CA LYS A 176 10.09 20.21 -0.03
C LYS A 176 10.58 18.94 0.70
N LEU A 177 9.99 17.78 0.40
CA LEU A 177 10.44 16.51 0.97
C LEU A 177 11.90 16.22 0.60
N LEU A 178 12.24 16.40 -0.67
CA LEU A 178 13.59 16.16 -1.19
C LEU A 178 14.60 17.13 -0.56
N GLU A 179 14.25 18.41 -0.41
CA GLU A 179 15.07 19.40 0.30
C GLU A 179 15.38 18.94 1.74
N ILE A 180 14.35 18.58 2.51
CA ILE A 180 14.52 18.11 3.90
C ILE A 180 15.37 16.84 3.97
N MET A 181 15.21 15.92 3.01
CA MET A 181 15.99 14.68 2.96
C MET A 181 17.48 14.93 2.73
N ILE A 182 17.81 15.90 1.87
CA ILE A 182 19.20 16.28 1.58
C ILE A 182 19.80 16.99 2.79
N GLU A 183 19.06 17.91 3.41
CA GLU A 183 19.52 18.66 4.58
C GLU A 183 19.82 17.75 5.79
N LYS A 184 18.96 16.75 6.03
CA LYS A 184 19.09 15.85 7.20
C LYS A 184 20.02 14.65 6.97
N SER A 185 20.45 14.39 5.74
CA SER A 185 21.32 13.27 5.43
C SER A 185 22.77 13.57 5.84
N GLU A 186 23.43 12.62 6.52
CA GLU A 186 24.87 12.71 6.79
C GLU A 186 25.72 12.28 5.58
N ASN A 187 25.11 11.61 4.59
CA ASN A 187 25.77 11.21 3.36
C ASN A 187 25.55 12.25 2.26
N TYR A 188 26.45 12.29 1.28
CA TYR A 188 26.31 13.14 0.09
C TYR A 188 25.20 12.61 -0.83
N VAL A 189 23.98 13.08 -0.60
CA VAL A 189 22.78 12.72 -1.34
C VAL A 189 22.36 13.89 -2.23
N PHE A 190 21.95 13.61 -3.46
CA PHE A 190 21.54 14.62 -4.43
C PHE A 190 20.23 14.21 -5.12
N ILE A 191 19.51 15.21 -5.64
CA ILE A 191 18.31 14.98 -6.45
C ILE A 191 18.73 14.33 -7.79
N PRO A 192 18.11 13.22 -8.20
CA PRO A 192 18.40 12.60 -9.50
C PRO A 192 18.21 13.58 -10.65
N GLN A 193 19.18 13.67 -11.57
CA GLN A 193 19.10 14.54 -12.75
C GLN A 193 17.88 14.25 -13.64
N ASN A 194 17.38 13.02 -13.58
CA ASN A 194 16.26 12.57 -14.37
C ASN A 194 14.90 12.93 -13.77
N TYR A 195 14.87 13.52 -12.56
CA TYR A 195 13.72 14.16 -11.95
C TYR A 195 13.66 15.63 -12.42
N GLU A 196 12.63 15.97 -13.19
CA GLU A 196 12.38 17.36 -13.62
C GLU A 196 11.85 18.17 -12.42
N SER A 197 12.76 18.57 -11.55
CA SER A 197 12.55 19.55 -10.49
C SER A 197 12.20 20.91 -11.11
N LYS A 198 11.15 21.58 -10.62
CA LYS A 198 10.94 22.99 -10.94
C LYS A 198 11.93 23.90 -10.20
N ILE A 199 12.56 23.39 -9.15
CA ILE A 199 13.72 24.01 -8.49
C ILE A 199 14.91 23.77 -9.42
N LYS A 200 15.08 24.67 -10.40
CA LYS A 200 16.36 24.81 -11.11
C LYS A 200 17.41 25.19 -10.08
N ASN A 201 18.48 24.39 -10.02
CA ASN A 201 19.72 24.61 -9.31
C ASN A 201 19.99 26.09 -8.97
N SER A 202 19.85 26.45 -7.70
CA SER A 202 20.70 27.49 -7.11
C SER A 202 22.05 26.84 -6.76
N CYS A 203 22.87 26.64 -7.79
CA CYS A 203 24.32 26.44 -7.68
C CYS A 203 24.97 27.36 -8.71
#